data_AF-A0AA90PM67-F1
#
_entry.id   AF-A0AA90PM67-F1
#
_cell.length_a   1.000
_cell.length_b   1.000
_cell.length_c   1.000
_cell.angle_alpha   90.00
_cell.angle_beta   90.00
_cell.angle_gamma   90.00
#
_symmetry.space_group_name_H-M   'P 1'
#
loop_
_entity.id
_entity.type
_entity.pdbx_description
1 polymer ?
#
loop_
_entity_poly.entity_id
_entity_poly.type
_entity_poly.pdbx_seq_one_letter_code
_entity_poly.pdbx_strand_id
1 'polypeptide(L)'
;VGRPSIDPVILVKLTFIQYTFGIRSMRKTIEEVETNMAYRWFLGYGFHDKVPHFSTFGKNYERRFKDTDLFEQIFYRILMTAANKKLISAEH
;
A
#
# COMPACT_ATOMS: atom_id res chain seq x y z
N VAL A 1 23.60 3.96 -12.15
CA VAL A 1 23.24 3.37 -10.84
C VAL A 1 21.73 3.45 -10.66
N GLY A 2 21.04 2.33 -10.49
CA GLY A 2 19.57 2.27 -10.39
C GLY A 2 19.06 2.61 -8.99
N ARG A 3 17.79 3.03 -8.87
CA ARG A 3 17.13 3.19 -7.56
C ARG A 3 16.85 1.81 -6.95
N PRO A 4 16.99 1.62 -5.63
CA PRO A 4 16.72 0.34 -4.98
C PRO A 4 15.26 -0.09 -5.16
N SER A 5 15.02 -1.41 -5.20
CA SER A 5 13.67 -1.99 -5.24
C SER A 5 12.91 -1.69 -3.94
N ILE A 6 11.60 -1.53 -4.04
CA ILE A 6 10.72 -1.34 -2.87
C ILE A 6 10.27 -2.71 -2.38
N ASP A 7 10.22 -2.90 -1.06
CA ASP A 7 9.66 -4.11 -0.45
C ASP A 7 8.19 -4.32 -0.90
N PRO A 8 7.78 -5.56 -1.28
CA PRO A 8 6.41 -5.82 -1.72
C PRO A 8 5.33 -5.40 -0.71
N VAL A 9 5.58 -5.57 0.59
CA VAL A 9 4.64 -5.18 1.66
C VAL A 9 4.44 -3.67 1.66
N ILE A 10 5.51 -2.90 1.44
CA ILE A 10 5.44 -1.43 1.34
C ILE A 10 4.64 -1.01 0.12
N LEU A 11 4.78 -1.69 -1.02
CA LEU A 11 3.98 -1.42 -2.22
C LEU A 11 2.49 -1.56 -1.91
N VAL A 12 2.08 -2.67 -1.28
CA VAL A 12 0.68 -2.91 -0.90
C VAL A 12 0.19 -1.87 0.12
N LYS A 13 0.98 -1.56 1.14
CA LYS A 13 0.63 -0.56 2.17
C LYS A 13 0.48 0.85 1.59
N LEU A 14 1.33 1.26 0.65
CA LEU A 14 1.20 2.55 -0.04
C LEU A 14 -0.10 2.61 -0.85
N THR A 15 -0.42 1.54 -1.58
CA THR A 15 -1.70 1.41 -2.29
C THR A 15 -2.88 1.49 -1.33
N PHE A 16 -2.79 0.86 -0.16
CA PHE A 16 -3.80 0.93 0.89
C PHE A 16 -4.02 2.36 1.38
N ILE A 17 -2.96 3.08 1.76
CA ILE A 17 -3.04 4.51 2.15
C ILE A 17 -3.72 5.32 1.05
N GLN A 18 -3.29 5.15 -0.20
CA GLN A 18 -3.84 5.91 -1.32
C GLN A 18 -5.36 5.74 -1.43
N TYR A 19 -5.85 4.50 -1.44
CA TYR A 19 -7.28 4.24 -1.63
C TYR A 19 -8.12 4.54 -0.40
N THR A 20 -7.64 4.20 0.80
CA THR A 20 -8.38 4.43 2.05
C THR A 20 -8.59 5.91 2.33
N PHE A 21 -7.61 6.76 2.04
CA PHE A 21 -7.70 8.20 2.26
C PHE A 21 -8.06 9.01 1.01
N GLY A 22 -8.39 8.35 -0.11
CA GLY A 22 -8.84 9.01 -1.34
C GLY A 22 -7.79 9.91 -2.00
N ILE A 23 -6.49 9.59 -1.87
CA ILE A 23 -5.39 10.40 -2.41
C ILE A 23 -5.30 10.18 -3.92
N ARG A 24 -5.40 11.29 -4.68
CA ARG A 24 -5.58 11.26 -6.15
C ARG A 24 -4.42 10.67 -6.95
N SER A 25 -3.23 10.57 -6.38
CA SER A 25 -2.08 9.98 -7.07
C SER A 25 -1.06 9.40 -6.11
N MET A 26 -0.39 8.34 -6.53
CA MET A 26 0.71 7.72 -5.78
C MET A 26 1.88 8.69 -5.55
N ARG A 27 2.09 9.64 -6.47
CA ARG A 27 3.09 10.71 -6.25
C ARG A 27 2.73 11.54 -5.01
N LYS A 28 1.47 11.95 -4.89
CA LYS A 28 0.99 12.70 -3.73
C LYS A 28 1.00 11.84 -2.47
N THR A 29 0.64 10.56 -2.56
CA THR A 29 0.73 9.61 -1.45
C THR A 29 2.15 9.54 -0.88
N ILE A 30 3.16 9.43 -1.74
CA ILE A 30 4.57 9.38 -1.32
C ILE A 30 5.02 10.72 -0.71
N GLU A 31 4.61 11.85 -1.28
CA GLU A 31 4.87 13.18 -0.71
C GLU A 31 4.26 13.33 0.70
N GLU A 32 3.04 12.84 0.92
CA GLU A 32 2.43 12.82 2.25
C GLU A 32 3.18 11.89 3.20
N VAL A 33 3.70 10.75 2.74
CA VAL A 33 4.53 9.85 3.57
C VAL A 33 5.84 10.51 4.01
N GLU A 34 6.36 11.51 3.28
CA GLU A 34 7.57 12.23 3.72
C GLU A 34 7.34 13.01 5.01
N THR A 35 6.12 13.49 5.26
CA THR A 35 5.82 14.42 6.37
C THR A 35 4.81 13.87 7.39
N ASN A 36 3.94 12.94 6.99
CA ASN A 36 2.90 12.39 7.85
C ASN A 36 3.44 11.22 8.69
N MET A 37 3.58 11.46 10.01
CA MET A 37 4.14 10.47 10.94
C MET A 37 3.30 9.18 11.04
N ALA A 38 1.98 9.27 10.93
CA ALA A 38 1.10 8.11 10.98
C ALA A 38 1.34 7.19 9.77
N TYR A 39 1.52 7.77 8.58
CA TYR A 39 1.83 7.00 7.38
C TYR A 39 3.21 6.36 7.46
N ARG A 40 4.22 7.09 7.95
CA ARG A 40 5.56 6.55 8.18
C ARG A 40 5.53 5.37 9.14
N TRP A 41 4.87 5.52 10.29
CA TRP A 41 4.71 4.46 11.27
C TRP A 41 4.02 3.23 10.67
N PHE A 42 2.93 3.42 9.91
CA PHE A 42 2.23 2.31 9.25
C PHE A 42 3.13 1.57 8.24
N LEU A 43 3.97 2.31 7.52
CA LEU A 43 4.95 1.76 6.58
C LEU A 43 6.19 1.19 7.28
N GLY A 44 6.37 1.40 8.58
CA GLY A 44 7.56 0.96 9.31
C GLY A 44 8.80 1.83 9.07
N TYR A 45 8.61 3.08 8.61
CA TYR A 45 9.69 4.06 8.49
C TYR A 45 9.83 4.87 9.79
N GLY A 46 11.06 4.97 10.29
CA GLY A 46 11.45 5.89 11.34
C GLY A 46 11.54 7.34 10.85
N PHE A 47 11.89 8.28 11.73
CA PHE A 47 11.92 9.71 11.40
C PHE A 47 12.92 10.06 10.29
N HIS A 48 14.08 9.39 10.27
CA HIS A 48 15.19 9.70 9.36
C HIS A 48 15.28 8.78 8.13
N ASP A 49 14.38 7.80 8.02
CA ASP A 49 14.40 6.85 6.92
C ASP A 49 14.05 7.53 5.59
N LYS A 50 14.70 7.10 4.51
CA LYS A 50 14.37 7.61 3.17
C LYS A 50 13.13 6.94 2.63
N VAL A 51 12.16 7.74 2.21
CA VAL A 51 10.96 7.24 1.54
C VAL A 51 11.29 6.88 0.09
N PRO A 52 10.73 5.79 -0.48
CA PRO A 52 10.91 5.47 -1.87
C PRO A 52 10.35 6.56 -2.79
N HIS A 53 11.02 6.79 -3.91
CA HIS A 53 10.52 7.73 -4.90
C HIS A 53 9.40 7.13 -5.77
N PHE A 54 8.43 7.97 -6.17
CA PHE A 54 7.25 7.54 -6.94
C PHE A 54 7.56 6.80 -8.24
N SER A 55 8.62 7.18 -8.94
CA SER A 55 9.01 6.51 -10.20
C SER A 55 9.46 5.06 -9.97
N THR A 56 9.98 4.76 -8.78
CA THR A 56 10.38 3.41 -8.38
C THR A 56 9.14 2.56 -8.10
N PHE A 57 8.10 3.15 -7.49
CA PHE A 57 6.83 2.48 -7.24
C PHE A 57 6.24 1.91 -8.53
N GLY A 58 5.99 2.74 -9.55
CA GLY A 58 5.31 2.29 -10.77
C GLY A 58 5.99 1.09 -11.43
N LYS A 59 7.32 1.15 -11.59
CA LYS A 59 8.10 0.04 -12.16
C LYS A 59 8.10 -1.22 -11.29
N ASN A 60 8.17 -1.07 -9.96
CA ASN A 60 8.19 -2.21 -9.05
C ASN A 60 6.81 -2.86 -8.94
N TYR A 61 5.76 -2.05 -8.95
CA TYR A 61 4.36 -2.47 -8.91
C TYR A 61 4.00 -3.23 -10.18
N GLU A 62 4.25 -2.65 -11.36
CA GLU A 62 3.94 -3.29 -12.64
C GLU A 62 4.71 -4.61 -12.78
N ARG A 63 6.03 -4.61 -12.55
CA ARG A 63 6.85 -5.82 -12.66
C ARG A 63 6.39 -6.96 -11.75
N ARG A 64 5.83 -6.63 -10.57
CA ARG A 64 5.47 -7.64 -9.58
C ARG A 64 4.02 -8.08 -9.64
N PHE A 65 3.11 -7.21 -10.08
CA PHE A 65 1.68 -7.42 -9.86
C PHE A 65 0.81 -7.36 -11.12
N LYS A 66 1.34 -6.93 -12.27
CA LYS A 66 0.54 -6.71 -13.50
C LYS A 66 -0.28 -7.94 -13.92
N ASP A 67 0.33 -9.12 -13.81
CA ASP A 67 -0.27 -10.38 -14.25
C ASP A 67 -0.56 -11.32 -13.06
N THR A 68 -0.86 -10.73 -11.90
CA THR A 68 -1.15 -11.48 -10.67
C THR A 68 -2.51 -11.11 -10.11
N ASP A 69 -3.16 -12.06 -9.46
CA ASP A 69 -4.40 -11.92 -8.69
C ASP A 69 -4.16 -11.63 -7.21
N LEU A 70 -2.92 -11.26 -6.82
CA LEU A 70 -2.53 -11.12 -5.41
C LEU A 70 -3.42 -10.14 -4.63
N PHE A 71 -3.79 -9.01 -5.23
CA PHE A 71 -4.68 -8.03 -4.58
C PHE A 71 -6.06 -8.60 -4.30
N GLU A 72 -6.60 -9.37 -5.25
CA GLU A 72 -7.87 -10.06 -5.13
C GLU A 72 -7.80 -11.14 -4.02
N GLN A 73 -6.74 -11.94 -4.00
CA GLN A 73 -6.52 -12.93 -2.94
C GLN A 73 -6.42 -12.29 -1.55
N ILE A 74 -5.68 -11.18 -1.42
CA ILE A 74 -5.58 -10.43 -0.16
C ILE A 74 -6.96 -9.90 0.27
N PHE A 75 -7.71 -9.32 -0.67
CA PHE A 75 -9.04 -8.80 -0.41
C PHE A 75 -10.00 -9.90 0.06
N TYR A 76 -10.06 -11.03 -0.64
CA TYR A 76 -10.88 -12.17 -0.23
C TYR A 76 -10.48 -12.69 1.15
N ARG A 77 -9.18 -12.75 1.45
CA ARG A 77 -8.72 -13.17 2.77
C ARG A 77 -9.17 -12.20 3.88
N ILE A 78 -9.12 -10.90 3.63
CA ILE A 78 -9.62 -9.89 4.57
C ILE A 78 -11.14 -10.03 4.75
N LEU A 79 -11.89 -10.16 3.66
CA LEU A 79 -13.35 -10.37 3.71
C LEU A 79 -13.72 -11.62 4.50
N MET A 80 -13.09 -12.76 4.21
CA MET A 80 -13.32 -14.01 4.94
C MET A 80 -12.98 -13.87 6.42
N THR A 81 -11.90 -13.14 6.75
CA THR A 81 -11.54 -12.86 8.15
C THR A 81 -12.61 -12.03 8.84
N ALA A 82 -13.13 -11.00 8.17
CA ALA A 82 -14.20 -10.15 8.69
C ALA A 82 -15.51 -10.94 8.85
N ALA A 83 -15.86 -11.80 7.88
CA ALA A 83 -16.99 -12.72 7.91
C ALA A 83 -16.94 -13.65 9.12
N ASN A 84 -15.81 -14.33 9.31
CA ASN A 84 -15.61 -15.26 10.42
C ASN A 84 -15.68 -14.56 11.78
N LYS A 85 -15.30 -13.28 11.84
CA LYS A 85 -15.41 -12.44 13.04
C LYS A 85 -16.79 -11.77 13.19
N LYS A 86 -17.74 -12.05 12.29
CA LYS A 86 -19.07 -11.43 12.25
C LYS A 86 -19.03 -9.89 12.19
N LEU A 87 -18.00 -9.35 11.52
CA LEU A 87 -17.81 -7.90 11.31
C LEU A 87 -18.46 -7.40 10.01
N ILE A 88 -19.01 -8.31 9.21
CA ILE A 88 -19.79 -7.98 8.01
C ILE A 88 -21.19 -8.55 8.18
N SER A 89 -22.18 -7.72 7.85
CA SER A 89 -23.58 -8.13 7.71
C SER A 89 -23.84 -8.44 6.23
N ALA A 90 -24.60 -9.50 5.95
CA ALA A 90 -25.14 -9.76 4.61
C ALA A 90 -26.42 -8.96 4.36
N GLU A 91 -26.96 -8.31 5.39
CA GLU A 91 -28.16 -7.49 5.33
C GLU A 91 -27.77 -6.03 5.15
N HIS A 92 -28.39 -5.39 4.15
CA HIS A 92 -28.43 -3.94 3.98
C HIS A 92 -29.32 -3.32 5.05
#